data_AF-A0A6V7M1L2-F1
#
_entry.id   AF-A0A6V7M1L2-F1
#
_cell.length_a   1.000
_cell.length_b   1.000
_cell.length_c   1.000
_cell.angle_alpha   90.00
_cell.angle_beta   90.00
_cell.angle_gamma   90.00
#
_symmetry.space_group_name_H-M   'P 1'
#
loop_
_entity.id
_entity.type
_entity.pdbx_description
1 polymer ?
#
loop_
_entity_poly.entity_id
_entity_poly.type
_entity_poly.pdbx_seq_one_letter_code
_entity_poly.pdbx_strand_id
1 'polypeptide(L)' 'IVPIDRLIKGRFQDNFEFLQWFKKFFDANYSGNEAYDALAMRGGEAMGSGGHNAPRGSGLAKRASPRDPPPASKPLART' A
#
# COMPACT_ATOMS: atom_id res chain seq x y z
N ILE A 1 -4.40 19.28 -10.06
CA ILE A 1 -3.01 19.70 -10.42
C ILE A 1 -2.09 19.21 -9.31
N VAL A 2 -0.95 18.61 -9.65
CA VAL A 2 0.02 18.10 -8.66
C VAL A 2 1.08 19.18 -8.40
N PRO A 3 1.23 19.71 -7.16
CA PRO A 3 2.16 20.81 -6.87
C PRO A 3 3.61 20.31 -6.69
N ILE A 4 4.27 19.95 -7.78
CA ILE A 4 5.61 19.32 -7.78
C ILE A 4 6.66 20.16 -7.02
N ASP A 5 6.70 21.48 -7.25
CA ASP A 5 7.68 22.38 -6.62
C ASP A 5 7.58 22.43 -5.09
N ARG A 6 6.41 22.08 -4.54
CA ARG A 6 6.19 21.99 -3.10
C ARG A 6 6.55 20.60 -2.56
N LEU A 7 6.23 19.57 -3.32
CA LEU A 7 6.50 18.17 -2.96
C LEU A 7 8.00 17.86 -2.96
N ILE A 8 8.75 18.36 -3.94
CA ILE A 8 10.19 18.12 -4.06
C ILE A 8 10.98 18.64 -2.85
N LYS A 9 10.44 19.61 -2.11
CA LYS A 9 11.04 20.17 -0.89
C LYS A 9 10.91 19.23 0.32
N GLY A 10 10.18 18.11 0.20
CA GLY A 10 10.07 17.11 1.26
C GLY A 10 9.35 17.60 2.52
N ARG A 11 8.60 18.70 2.46
CA ARG A 11 7.88 19.24 3.63
C ARG A 11 6.71 18.35 4.00
N PHE A 12 6.55 18.09 5.29
CA PHE A 12 5.50 17.21 5.81
C PHE A 12 4.10 17.66 5.38
N GLN A 13 3.78 18.95 5.51
CA GLN A 13 2.45 19.49 5.19
C GLN A 13 2.07 19.26 3.73
N ASP A 14 2.92 19.66 2.79
CA ASP A 14 2.66 19.53 1.35
C ASP A 14 2.54 18.04 0.93
N ASN A 15 3.41 17.18 1.47
CA ASN A 15 3.37 15.74 1.20
C ASN A 15 2.16 15.05 1.82
N PHE A 16 1.77 15.44 3.04
CA PHE A 16 0.63 14.87 3.75
C PHE A 16 -0.69 15.27 3.07
N GLU A 17 -0.81 16.51 2.59
CA GLU A 17 -1.96 16.94 1.78
C GLU A 17 -2.07 16.16 0.47
N PHE A 18 -0.94 15.95 -0.22
CA PHE A 18 -0.91 15.12 -1.43
C PHE A 18 -1.30 13.67 -1.17
N LEU A 19 -0.80 13.04 -0.10
CA LEU A 19 -1.17 11.67 0.26
C LEU A 19 -2.65 11.51 0.57
N GLN A 20 -3.27 12.48 1.23
CA GLN A 20 -4.72 12.46 1.49
C GLN A 20 -5.53 12.49 0.20
N TRP A 21 -5.15 13.36 -0.75
CA TRP A 21 -5.77 13.38 -2.07
C TRP A 21 -5.50 12.08 -2.84
N PHE A 22 -4.26 11.60 -2.83
CA PHE A 22 -3.84 10.39 -3.53
C PHE A 22 -4.60 9.15 -3.07
N LYS A 23 -4.87 9.02 -1.76
CA LYS A 23 -5.70 7.92 -1.23
C LYS A 23 -7.11 7.93 -1.81
N LYS A 24 -7.76 9.10 -1.83
CA LYS A 24 -9.09 9.25 -2.42
C LYS A 24 -9.09 8.94 -3.92
N PHE A 25 -8.06 9.40 -4.63
CA PHE A 25 -7.85 9.07 -6.03
C PHE A 25 -7.68 7.56 -6.23
N PHE A 26 -6.82 6.90 -5.45
CA PHE A 26 -6.59 5.46 -5.55
C PHE A 26 -7.88 4.66 -5.29
N ASP A 27 -8.62 5.00 -4.24
CA ASP A 27 -9.87 4.31 -3.88
C ASP A 27 -10.95 4.43 -4.96
N ALA A 28 -11.00 5.57 -5.66
CA ALA A 28 -11.98 5.79 -6.73
C ALA A 28 -11.63 5.07 -8.04
N ASN A 29 -10.35 4.77 -8.28
CA ASN A 29 -9.87 4.24 -9.57
C ASN A 29 -9.43 2.77 -9.50
N TYR A 30 -9.13 2.23 -8.33
CA TYR A 30 -8.67 0.85 -8.18
C TYR A 30 -9.85 -0.11 -8.06
N SER A 31 -10.08 -0.92 -9.11
CA SER A 31 -11.21 -1.86 -9.16
C SER A 31 -10.97 -3.20 -8.45
N GLY A 32 -9.82 -3.40 -7.79
CA GLY A 32 -9.57 -4.57 -6.94
C GLY A 32 -9.26 -5.89 -7.63
N ASN A 33 -9.26 -5.93 -8.97
CA ASN A 33 -9.21 -7.20 -9.72
C ASN A 33 -7.81 -7.80 -9.90
N GLU A 34 -6.72 -7.05 -9.70
CA GLU A 34 -5.35 -7.54 -9.95
C GLU A 34 -4.43 -7.28 -8.76
N ALA A 35 -3.77 -8.32 -8.26
CA ALA A 35 -2.78 -8.18 -7.20
C ALA A 35 -1.51 -7.50 -7.74
N TYR A 36 -1.28 -6.25 -7.33
CA TYR A 36 -0.07 -5.51 -7.69
C TYR A 36 1.12 -5.92 -6.79
N ASP A 37 2.12 -6.59 -7.38
CA ASP A 37 3.39 -6.89 -6.69
C ASP A 37 4.37 -5.72 -6.78
N ALA A 38 4.37 -4.86 -5.75
CA ALA A 38 5.22 -3.69 -5.71
C ALA A 38 6.73 -4.01 -5.59
N LEU A 39 7.11 -5.18 -5.05
CA LEU A 39 8.52 -5.56 -4.90
C LEU A 39 9.10 -5.99 -6.24
N ALA A 40 8.37 -6.85 -6.97
CA ALA A 40 8.75 -7.29 -8.30
C ALA A 40 8.87 -6.09 -9.25
N MET A 41 7.95 -5.13 -9.18
CA MET A 41 7.99 -3.91 -10.01
C MET A 41 9.19 -2.99 -9.74
N ARG A 42 9.83 -3.10 -8.57
CA ARG A 42 11.07 -2.38 -8.25
C ARG A 42 12.34 -3.19 -8.51
N GLY A 43 12.24 -4.35 -9.15
CA GLY A 43 13.39 -5.23 -9.38
C GLY A 43 13.97 -5.83 -8.10
N GLY A 44 13.16 -5.97 -7.04
CA GLY A 44 13.61 -6.51 -5.74
C GLY A 44 14.12 -5.47 -4.75
N GLU A 45 14.19 -4.18 -5.12
CA GLU A 45 14.63 -3.12 -4.22
C GLU A 45 13.61 -2.85 -3.10
N ALA A 46 14.10 -2.77 -1.87
CA ALA A 46 13.28 -2.43 -0.72
C ALA A 46 12.89 -0.94 -0.76
N MET A 47 11.63 -0.63 -0.45
CA MET A 47 11.22 0.78 -0.29
C MET A 47 11.55 1.28 1.10
N GLY A 48 12.15 2.47 1.15
CA GLY A 48 12.24 3.28 2.35
C GLY A 48 13.36 2.85 3.30
N SER A 49 14.55 3.42 3.09
CA SER A 49 15.38 3.85 4.24
C SER A 49 14.89 5.24 4.60
N GLY A 50 13.82 5.33 5.42
CA GLY A 50 13.35 6.64 5.89
C GLY A 50 14.51 7.41 6.52
N GLY A 51 14.66 8.69 6.17
CA GLY A 51 15.69 9.53 6.79
C GLY A 51 15.58 9.52 8.32
N HIS A 52 16.66 9.82 9.03
CA HIS A 52 16.76 9.69 10.49
C HIS A 52 15.60 10.29 11.31
N ASN A 53 14.88 11.30 10.76
CA ASN A 53 13.76 12.00 11.39
C ASN A 53 12.36 11.60 10.86
N ALA A 54 12.26 10.67 9.91
CA ALA A 54 10.95 10.15 9.53
C ALA A 54 10.34 9.43 10.73
N PRO A 55 9.06 9.66 11.07
CA PRO A 55 8.39 8.91 12.12
C PRO A 55 8.58 7.43 11.82
N ARG A 56 9.36 6.73 12.64
CA ARG A 56 9.41 5.28 12.60
C ARG A 56 8.01 4.85 13.01
N GLY A 57 7.17 4.54 12.02
CA GLY A 57 5.88 3.93 12.27
C GLY A 57 6.14 2.66 13.06
N SER A 58 5.91 2.72 14.38
CA SER A 58 5.82 1.53 15.21
C SER A 58 4.64 0.73 14.67
N GLY A 59 4.93 -0.32 13.90
CA GLY A 59 3.93 -1.22 13.37
C GLY A 59 3.24 -0.74 12.08
N LEU A 60 3.82 -1.06 10.92
CA LEU A 60 3.01 -1.71 9.91
C LEU A 60 3.32 -3.19 10.03
N ALA A 61 2.34 -3.93 10.55
CA ALA A 61 2.38 -5.37 10.72
C ALA A 61 3.15 -6.03 9.57
N LYS A 62 3.91 -7.08 9.88
CA LYS A 62 4.28 -8.10 8.89
C LYS A 62 3.01 -8.40 8.10
N ARG A 63 2.88 -7.80 6.91
CA ARG A 63 1.82 -8.18 5.96
C ARG A 63 2.21 -9.60 5.61
N ALA A 64 1.60 -10.54 6.30
CA ALA A 64 1.59 -11.93 5.87
C ALA A 64 1.23 -11.89 4.39
N SER A 65 2.03 -12.57 3.58
CA SER A 65 1.73 -12.86 2.18
C SER A 65 0.25 -13.21 2.02
N PRO A 66 -0.38 -12.90 0.87
CA PRO A 66 -1.80 -13.21 0.66
C PRO A 66 -2.05 -14.66 1.07
N ARG A 67 -2.88 -14.82 2.10
CA ARG A 67 -3.25 -16.13 2.63
C ARG A 67 -4.10 -16.79 1.55
N ASP A 68 -3.68 -17.95 1.06
CA ASP A 68 -4.50 -18.78 0.19
C ASP A 68 -5.92 -18.91 0.79
N PRO A 69 -6.99 -18.81 -0.02
CA PRO A 69 -8.34 -19.03 0.47
C PRO A 69 -8.45 -20.47 1.00
N PRO A 70 -9.12 -20.68 2.16
CA PRO A 70 -9.30 -22.03 2.70
C PRO A 70 -10.10 -22.90 1.71
N PRO A 71 -9.78 -24.20 1.57
CA PRO A 71 -10.53 -25.09 0.70
C PRO A 71 -11.98 -25.21 1.21
N ALA A 72 -12.94 -24.99 0.32
CA ALA A 72 -14.36 -25.13 0.59
C ALA A 72 -14.67 -26.56 1.07
N SER A 73 -15.13 -26.68 2.32
CA SER A 73 -15.69 -27.93 2.83
C SER A 73 -16.97 -28.26 2.05
N LYS A 74 -16.91 -29.34 1.27
CA LYS A 74 -18.10 -29.95 0.64
C LYS A 74 -19.14 -30.27 1.73
N PRO A 75 -20.43 -29.96 1.54
CA PRO A 75 -21.45 -30.32 2.51
C PRO A 75 -21.61 -31.84 2.55
N LEU A 76 -21.55 -32.41 3.75
CA LEU A 76 -21.79 -33.82 4.02
C LEU A 76 -23.28 -34.11 3.76
N ALA A 77 -23.57 -35.06 2.87
CA ALA A 77 -24.91 -35.53 2.61
C ALA A 77 -25.51 -36.16 3.88
N ARG A 78 -26.73 -35.73 4.22
CA ARG A 78 -27.52 -36.28 5.33
C ARG A 78 -28.21 -37.55 4.85
N THR A 79 -27.89 -38.69 5.47
CA THR A 79 -28.70 -39.91 5.49
C THR A 79 -29.27 -40.11 6.88
#